data_AF-A0A134ANZ3-F1
#
_entry.id   AF-A0A134ANZ3-F1
#
_cell.length_a   1.000
_cell.length_b   1.000
_cell.length_c   1.000
_cell.angle_alpha   90.00
_cell.angle_beta   90.00
_cell.angle_gamma   90.00
#
_symmetry.space_group_name_H-M   'P 1'
#
loop_
_entity.id
_entity.type
_entity.pdbx_description
1 polymer ?
#
loop_
_entity_poly.entity_id
_entity_poly.type
_entity_poly.pdbx_seq_one_letter_code
_entity_poly.pdbx_strand_id
1 'polypeptide(L)'
;EIIEEMKEDTREAFSVFQNFVREYAEKMVYKDLIDLKEAKRLTIQAFKEIQATSQNFISDFIENLKNKVNDLITKRQNSNREPSRTETEARKGKTR
;
A
#
# COMPACT_ATOMS: atom_id res chain seq x y z
N GLU A 1 20.44 15.68 -10.48
CA GLU A 1 19.35 14.77 -10.91
C GLU A 1 18.62 14.14 -9.75
N ILE A 2 18.95 12.93 -9.25
CA ILE A 2 18.11 12.22 -8.25
C ILE A 2 17.79 13.06 -6.98
N ILE A 3 18.75 13.81 -6.45
CA ILE A 3 18.53 14.65 -5.24
C ILE A 3 17.69 15.91 -5.54
N GLU A 4 17.77 16.45 -6.76
CA GLU A 4 16.97 17.61 -7.17
C GLU A 4 15.55 17.20 -7.55
N GLU A 5 15.40 16.08 -8.25
CA GLU A 5 14.12 15.47 -8.59
C GLU A 5 13.34 15.10 -7.32
N MET A 6 14.00 14.48 -6.33
CA MET A 6 13.39 14.22 -5.02
C MET A 6 12.95 15.50 -4.28
N LYS A 7 13.66 16.62 -4.46
CA LYS A 7 13.27 17.92 -3.86
C LYS A 7 12.06 18.51 -4.59
N GLU A 8 11.98 18.35 -5.90
CA GLU A 8 10.86 18.80 -6.71
C GLU A 8 9.60 17.98 -6.43
N ASP A 9 9.71 16.66 -6.40
CA ASP A 9 8.65 15.73 -5.99
C ASP A 9 8.11 16.06 -4.59
N THR A 10 9.02 16.31 -3.63
CA THR A 10 8.62 16.69 -2.27
C THR A 10 7.88 18.02 -2.26
N ARG A 11 8.31 18.98 -3.07
CA ARG A 11 7.68 20.31 -3.16
C ARG A 11 6.31 20.22 -3.82
N GLU A 12 6.16 19.41 -4.87
CA GLU A 12 4.89 19.18 -5.54
C GLU A 12 3.92 18.47 -4.61
N ALA A 13 4.34 17.37 -3.97
CA ALA A 13 3.52 16.65 -2.99
C ALA A 13 3.09 17.54 -1.83
N PHE A 14 4.00 18.37 -1.30
CA PHE A 14 3.66 19.34 -0.26
C PHE A 14 2.65 20.38 -0.75
N SER A 15 2.79 20.89 -1.98
CA SER A 15 1.87 21.88 -2.55
C SER A 15 0.47 21.30 -2.76
N VAL A 16 0.37 20.07 -3.26
CA VAL A 16 -0.90 19.34 -3.39
C VAL A 16 -1.55 19.17 -2.01
N PHE A 17 -0.79 18.75 -1.01
CA PHE A 17 -1.30 18.59 0.36
C PHE A 17 -1.75 19.92 0.96
N GLN A 18 -1.01 21.02 0.74
CA GLN A 18 -1.41 22.35 1.20
C GLN A 18 -2.73 22.81 0.58
N ASN A 19 -2.89 22.60 -0.73
CA ASN A 19 -4.14 22.93 -1.44
C ASN A 19 -5.31 22.11 -0.91
N PHE A 20 -5.11 20.81 -0.71
CA PHE A 20 -6.11 19.94 -0.10
C PHE A 20 -6.53 20.45 1.28
N VAL A 21 -5.56 20.67 2.18
CA VAL A 21 -5.86 21.13 3.55
C VAL A 21 -6.62 22.46 3.52
N ARG A 22 -6.24 23.37 2.62
CA ARG A 22 -6.91 24.66 2.45
C ARG A 22 -8.37 24.48 2.00
N GLU A 23 -8.62 23.69 0.96
CA GLU A 23 -9.96 23.46 0.41
C GLU A 23 -10.92 22.93 1.49
N TYR A 24 -10.49 21.94 2.26
CA TYR A 24 -11.33 21.35 3.31
C TYR A 24 -11.46 22.26 4.53
N ALA A 25 -10.40 22.99 4.90
CA ALA A 25 -10.48 23.96 5.99
C ALA A 25 -11.46 25.09 5.65
N GLU A 26 -11.47 25.60 4.42
CA GLU A 26 -12.42 26.63 3.98
C GLU A 26 -13.88 26.18 4.09
N LYS A 27 -14.16 24.88 3.88
CA LYS A 27 -15.50 24.29 4.08
C LYS A 27 -15.90 24.17 5.55
N MET A 28 -14.94 24.20 6.47
CA MET A 28 -15.14 24.05 7.91
C MET A 28 -15.10 25.39 8.67
N VAL A 29 -14.81 26.50 7.96
CA VAL A 29 -14.96 27.83 8.54
C VAL A 29 -16.45 28.08 8.81
N TYR A 30 -16.79 28.21 10.09
CA TYR A 30 -18.13 28.59 10.54
C TYR A 30 -18.08 30.01 11.09
N LYS A 31 -18.92 30.89 10.52
CA LYS A 31 -19.07 32.32 10.86
C LYS A 31 -18.72 32.61 12.32
N ASP A 32 -17.66 33.39 12.53
CA ASP A 32 -17.17 33.91 13.82
C ASP A 32 -16.85 32.87 14.93
N LEU A 33 -17.05 31.57 14.68
CA LEU A 33 -16.83 30.49 15.64
C LEU A 33 -15.52 29.74 15.41
N ILE A 34 -15.11 29.57 14.15
CA ILE A 34 -13.88 28.88 13.79
C ILE A 34 -13.20 29.66 12.67
N ASP A 35 -11.97 30.11 12.91
CA ASP A 35 -11.18 30.79 11.89
C ASP A 35 -10.49 29.79 10.94
N LEU A 36 -9.99 30.29 9.80
CA LEU A 36 -9.32 29.44 8.81
C LEU A 36 -8.06 28.75 9.35
N LYS A 37 -7.38 29.34 10.34
CA LYS A 37 -6.16 28.79 10.93
C LYS A 37 -6.49 27.61 11.83
N GLU A 38 -7.54 27.71 12.64
CA GLU A 38 -8.07 26.63 13.47
C GLU A 38 -8.63 25.50 12.60
N ALA A 39 -9.42 25.83 11.57
CA ALA A 39 -9.91 24.83 10.63
C ALA A 39 -8.76 24.07 9.95
N LYS A 40 -7.69 24.75 9.50
CA LYS A 40 -6.49 24.09 8.94
C LYS A 40 -5.81 23.15 9.94
N ARG A 41 -5.68 23.56 11.19
CA ARG A 41 -5.08 22.74 12.26
C ARG A 41 -5.89 21.46 12.50
N LEU A 42 -7.21 21.59 12.59
CA LEU A 42 -8.13 20.47 12.76
C LEU A 42 -8.07 19.51 11.58
N THR A 43 -8.06 20.01 10.34
CA THR A 43 -7.89 19.18 9.13
C THR A 43 -6.59 18.38 9.17
N ILE A 44 -5.46 19.01 9.51
CA ILE A 44 -4.17 18.32 9.62
C ILE A 44 -4.20 17.26 10.74
N GLN A 45 -4.82 17.57 11.88
CA GLN A 45 -4.95 16.63 12.97
C GLN A 45 -5.76 15.39 12.57
N ALA A 46 -6.90 15.57 11.90
CA ALA A 46 -7.69 14.47 11.38
C ALA A 46 -6.87 13.58 10.42
N PHE A 47 -6.01 14.16 9.58
CA PHE A 47 -5.09 13.38 8.73
C PHE A 47 -4.07 12.58 9.53
N LYS A 48 -3.50 13.14 10.60
CA LYS A 48 -2.59 12.41 11.47
C LYS A 48 -3.28 11.22 12.13
N GLU A 49 -4.53 11.40 12.54
CA GLU A 49 -5.35 10.33 13.13
C GLU A 49 -5.67 9.25 12.09
N ILE A 50 -6.03 9.62 10.85
CA ILE A 50 -6.18 8.66 9.74
C ILE A 50 -4.87 7.92 9.48
N GLN A 51 -3.73 8.61 9.41
CA GLN A 51 -2.43 7.99 9.18
C GLN A 51 -2.09 6.97 10.27
N ALA A 52 -2.25 7.36 11.54
CA ALA A 52 -1.94 6.50 12.68
C ALA A 52 -2.88 5.28 12.74
N THR A 53 -4.18 5.48 12.52
CA THR A 53 -5.16 4.38 12.54
C THR A 53 -5.04 3.46 11.32
N SER A 54 -4.71 4.01 10.16
CA SER A 54 -4.58 3.26 8.91
C SER A 54 -3.23 2.57 8.76
N GLN A 55 -2.19 2.97 9.49
CA GLN A 55 -0.86 2.35 9.38
C GLN A 55 -0.90 0.85 9.69
N ASN A 56 -1.52 0.48 10.81
CA ASN A 56 -1.66 -0.93 11.18
C ASN A 56 -2.52 -1.68 10.14
N PHE A 57 -3.67 -1.10 9.77
CA PHE A 57 -4.56 -1.69 8.77
C PHE A 57 -3.89 -1.92 7.40
N ILE A 58 -3.17 -0.91 6.89
CA ILE A 58 -2.47 -1.00 5.60
C ILE A 58 -1.32 -1.99 5.68
N SER A 59 -0.56 -2.01 6.79
CA SER A 59 0.53 -2.95 6.98
C SER A 59 0.02 -4.40 6.98
N ASP A 60 -1.02 -4.67 7.77
CA ASP A 60 -1.67 -5.99 7.85
C ASP A 60 -2.23 -6.41 6.48
N PHE A 61 -2.85 -5.47 5.75
CA PHE A 61 -3.36 -5.70 4.41
C PHE A 61 -2.23 -6.10 3.43
N ILE A 62 -1.12 -5.35 3.42
CA ILE A 62 0.03 -5.63 2.53
C ILE A 62 0.67 -6.98 2.87
N GLU A 63 0.82 -7.31 4.15
CA GLU A 63 1.36 -8.60 4.58
C GLU A 63 0.46 -9.75 4.11
N ASN A 64 -0.85 -9.64 4.34
CA ASN A 64 -1.82 -10.62 3.85
C ASN A 64 -1.78 -10.75 2.32
N LEU A 65 -1.67 -9.62 1.59
CA LEU A 65 -1.54 -9.64 0.13
C LEU A 65 -0.27 -10.37 -0.31
N LYS A 66 0.89 -10.10 0.31
CA LYS A 66 2.15 -10.81 0.03
C LYS A 66 2.01 -12.31 0.26
N ASN A 67 1.36 -12.72 1.35
CA ASN A 67 1.12 -14.14 1.65
C ASN A 67 0.26 -14.80 0.56
N LYS A 68 -0.83 -14.15 0.12
CA LYS A 68 -1.67 -14.65 -0.98
C LYS A 68 -0.91 -14.75 -2.31
N VAL A 69 -0.05 -13.78 -2.60
CA VAL A 69 0.81 -13.82 -3.80
C VAL A 69 1.79 -14.99 -3.71
N ASN A 70 2.44 -15.18 -2.57
CA ASN A 70 3.35 -16.30 -2.36
C ASN A 70 2.64 -17.65 -2.50
N ASP A 71 1.47 -17.83 -1.89
CA ASP A 71 0.65 -19.04 -2.05
C ASP A 71 0.32 -19.32 -3.52
N LEU A 72 -0.03 -18.28 -4.28
CA LEU A 72 -0.29 -18.40 -5.70
C LEU A 72 0.95 -18.83 -6.48
N ILE A 73 2.12 -18.26 -6.17
CA ILE A 73 3.40 -18.63 -6.80
C ILE A 73 3.74 -20.08 -6.46
N THR A 74 3.66 -20.49 -5.19
CA THR A 74 3.94 -21.87 -4.76
C THR A 74 3.00 -22.87 -5.42
N LYS A 75 1.69 -22.56 -5.52
CA LYS A 75 0.73 -23.40 -6.24
C LYS A 75 1.11 -23.56 -7.71
N ARG A 76 1.50 -22.48 -8.39
CA ARG A 76 1.95 -22.52 -9.80
C ARG A 76 3.26 -23.27 -9.98
N GLN A 77 4.19 -23.16 -9.04
CA GLN A 77 5.43 -23.92 -9.05
C GLN A 77 5.19 -25.41 -8.82
N ASN A 78 4.27 -25.76 -7.91
CA ASN A 78 3.89 -27.14 -7.64
C ASN A 78 3.03 -27.74 -8.76
N SER A 79 2.20 -26.95 -9.44
CA SER A 79 1.44 -27.41 -10.63
C SER A 79 2.33 -27.52 -11.87
N ASN A 80 3.32 -26.63 -12.03
CA ASN A 80 4.35 -26.76 -13.07
C ASN A 80 5.38 -27.85 -12.74
N ARG A 81 5.44 -28.31 -11.49
CA ARG A 81 5.99 -29.62 -11.09
C ARG A 81 4.93 -30.72 -11.29
N GLU A 82 4.37 -30.82 -12.50
CA GLU A 82 3.70 -32.07 -12.89
C GLU A 82 4.69 -33.26 -12.77
N PRO A 83 4.22 -34.51 -12.61
CA PRO A 83 4.91 -35.64 -11.95
C PRO A 83 6.09 -36.19 -12.75
N SER A 84 7.08 -35.37 -13.05
CA SER A 84 8.28 -35.74 -13.78
C SER A 84 9.27 -36.38 -12.80
N ARG A 85 9.09 -37.67 -12.50
CA ARG A 85 10.17 -38.68 -12.49
C ARG A 85 9.80 -40.04 -11.87
N THR A 86 8.71 -40.17 -11.12
CA THR A 86 8.39 -41.44 -10.44
C THR A 86 7.65 -42.47 -11.30
N GLU A 87 7.18 -42.14 -12.51
CA GLU A 87 6.59 -43.14 -13.42
C GLU A 87 7.63 -43.87 -14.30
N THR A 88 8.84 -43.33 -14.47
CA THR A 88 9.83 -43.93 -15.37
C THR A 88 10.69 -45.01 -14.72
N GLU A 89 10.70 -45.12 -13.39
CA GLU A 89 11.41 -46.19 -12.67
C GLU A 89 10.54 -47.44 -12.45
N ALA A 90 9.20 -47.30 -12.37
CA ALA A 90 8.29 -48.44 -12.20
C ALA A 90 8.17 -49.36 -13.43
N ARG A 91 8.64 -48.92 -14.61
CA ARG A 91 8.58 -49.69 -15.87
C ARG A 91 9.92 -50.23 -16.35
N LYS A 92 11.02 -50.08 -15.58
CA LYS A 92 12.34 -50.63 -15.96
C LYS A 92 12.70 -51.97 -15.31
N GLY A 93 11.79 -52.56 -14.52
CA GLY A 93 11.97 -53.87 -13.89
C GLY A 93 10.96 -54.91 -14.39
N LYS A 94 10.85 -55.14 -15.70
CA LYS A 94 10.13 -56.29 -16.27
C LYS A 94 10.46 -56.48 -17.75
N THR A 95 11.72 -56.81 -18.04
CA THR A 95 12.04 -57.59 -19.24
C THR A 95 12.79 -58.82 -18.78
N ARG A 96 12.15 -59.95 -19.05
CA ARG A 96 12.50 -61.32 -18.67
C ARG A 96 13.71 -61.82 -19.46
#